data_AF-A0A953RHL6-F1
#
_entry.id   AF-A0A953RHL6-F1
#
_cell.length_a   1.000
_cell.length_b   1.000
_cell.length_c   1.000
_cell.angle_alpha   90.00
_cell.angle_beta   90.00
_cell.angle_gamma   90.00
#
_symmetry.space_group_name_H-M   'P 1'
#
loop_
_entity.id
_entity.type
_entity.pdbx_description
1 polymer ?
#
loop_
_entity_poly.entity_id
_entity_poly.type
_entity_poly.pdbx_seq_one_letter_code
_entity_poly.pdbx_strand_id
1 'polypeptide(L)' 'MKGFRHGGYDVFPTGQQLLNEDGSLGKWMALASVVRWRGDQVLAMPVSWYPPAFETEQTAAAYAATAAKKMIDEGRCKI' A
#
# COMPACT_ATOMS: atom_id res chain seq x y z
N MET A 1 1.53 -9.91 -3.97
CA MET A 1 0.11 -10.27 -3.70
C MET A 1 -0.77 -9.79 -4.83
N LYS A 2 -1.90 -10.44 -5.13
CA LYS A 2 -2.85 -9.93 -6.14
C LYS A 2 -3.65 -8.76 -5.55
N GLY A 3 -3.96 -7.75 -6.37
CA GLY A 3 -4.82 -6.63 -5.97
C GLY A 3 -6.24 -7.07 -5.62
N PHE A 4 -6.96 -6.26 -4.84
CA PHE A 4 -8.33 -6.52 -4.41
C PHE A 4 -9.17 -5.24 -4.45
N ARG A 5 -10.51 -5.38 -4.48
CA ARG A 5 -11.44 -4.24 -4.46
C ARG A 5 -12.03 -4.05 -3.06
N HIS A 6 -12.11 -2.81 -2.58
CA HIS A 6 -12.66 -2.47 -1.26
C HIS A 6 -13.21 -1.03 -1.24
N GLY A 7 -14.43 -0.81 -0.71
CA GLY A 7 -15.03 0.53 -0.58
C GLY A 7 -15.11 1.35 -1.88
N GLY A 8 -15.20 0.69 -3.04
CA GLY A 8 -15.20 1.35 -4.35
C GLY A 8 -13.82 1.66 -4.94
N TYR A 9 -12.74 1.25 -4.27
CA TYR A 9 -11.36 1.39 -4.71
C TYR A 9 -10.75 0.04 -5.10
N ASP A 10 -9.84 0.06 -6.07
CA ASP A 10 -8.94 -1.06 -6.35
C ASP A 10 -7.63 -0.84 -5.56
N VAL A 11 -7.20 -1.85 -4.83
CA VAL A 11 -6.08 -1.78 -3.90
C VAL A 11 -5.00 -2.77 -4.32
N PHE A 12 -3.79 -2.28 -4.47
CA PHE A 12 -2.61 -3.06 -4.86
C PHE A 12 -1.56 -2.98 -3.75
N PRO A 13 -1.61 -3.90 -2.76
CA PRO A 13 -0.66 -3.93 -1.67
C PRO A 13 0.67 -4.55 -2.12
N THR A 14 1.76 -3.96 -1.65
CA THR A 14 3.14 -4.38 -1.94
C THR A 14 4.04 -4.19 -0.72
N GLY A 15 5.07 -5.02 -0.64
CA GLY A 15 6.20 -4.78 0.26
C GLY A 15 7.30 -4.13 -0.56
N GLN A 16 7.89 -3.05 -0.06
CA GLN A 16 9.01 -2.39 -0.74
C GLN A 16 10.21 -2.27 0.20
N GLN A 17 11.40 -2.64 -0.26
CA GLN A 17 12.64 -2.32 0.42
C GLN A 17 13.16 -0.98 -0.11
N LEU A 18 13.71 -0.18 0.81
CA LEU A 18 14.46 1.02 0.46
C LEU A 18 15.94 0.71 0.60
N LEU A 19 16.76 1.37 -0.20
CA LEU A 19 18.20 1.30 -0.04
C LEU A 19 18.59 2.14 1.19
N ASN A 20 19.42 1.55 2.04
CA ASN A 20 20.12 2.29 3.08
C ASN A 20 21.21 3.16 2.44
N GLU A 21 21.76 4.11 3.20
CA GLU A 21 22.82 5.01 2.72
C GLU A 21 24.09 4.25 2.26
N ASP A 22 24.35 3.08 2.85
CA ASP A 22 25.45 2.20 2.49
C ASP A 22 25.16 1.32 1.25
N GLY A 23 24.00 1.49 0.61
CA GLY A 23 23.57 0.72 -0.56
C GLY A 23 23.06 -0.68 -0.24
N SER A 24 23.02 -1.09 1.03
CA SER A 24 22.36 -2.34 1.42
C SER A 24 20.84 -2.20 1.34
N LEU A 25 20.15 -3.33 1.15
CA LEU A 25 18.70 -3.36 1.23
C LEU A 25 18.24 -3.21 2.68
N GLY A 26 17.41 -2.20 2.93
CA GLY A 26 16.74 -2.00 4.22
C GLY A 26 15.62 -3.01 4.46
N LYS A 27 14.92 -2.85 5.59
CA LYS A 27 13.76 -3.68 5.92
C LYS A 27 12.61 -3.46 4.93
N TRP A 28 11.71 -4.44 4.85
CA TRP A 28 10.50 -4.31 4.04
C TRP A 28 9.53 -3.30 4.66
N MET A 29 8.99 -2.43 3.82
CA MET A 29 8.00 -1.41 4.16
C MET A 29 6.65 -1.75 3.56
N ALA A 30 5.57 -1.47 4.30
CA ALA A 30 4.21 -1.69 3.82
C ALA A 30 3.76 -0.51 2.94
N LEU A 31 3.42 -0.80 1.69
CA LEU A 31 2.93 0.17 0.73
C LEU A 31 1.69 -0.38 0.02
N ALA A 32 0.70 0.45 -0.28
CA ALA A 32 -0.40 0.08 -1.17
C ALA A 32 -0.68 1.21 -2.16
N SER A 33 -0.93 0.86 -3.41
CA SER A 33 -1.57 1.81 -4.35
C SER A 33 -3.07 1.66 -4.23
N VAL A 34 -3.78 2.75 -3.88
CA VAL A 34 -5.24 2.80 -3.84
C VAL A 34 -5.71 3.58 -5.06
N VAL A 35 -6.56 2.96 -5.86
CA VAL A 35 -6.98 3.46 -7.18
C VAL A 35 -8.49 3.61 -7.22
N ARG A 36 -8.98 4.72 -7.77
CA ARG A 36 -10.38 4.94 -8.07
C ARG A 36 -10.57 5.31 -9.54
N TRP A 37 -11.52 4.65 -10.18
CA TRP A 37 -11.93 4.94 -11.55
C TRP A 37 -13.12 5.89 -11.55
N ARG A 38 -13.07 6.94 -12.38
CA ARG A 38 -14.19 7.85 -12.65
C ARG A 38 -14.32 8.01 -14.15
N GLY A 39 -15.16 7.18 -14.78
CA GLY A 39 -15.21 7.10 -16.24
C GLY A 39 -13.89 6.56 -16.80
N ASP A 40 -13.27 7.33 -17.68
CA ASP A 40 -11.95 7.08 -18.27
C ASP A 40 -10.77 7.59 -17.41
N GLN A 41 -11.07 8.33 -16.34
CA GLN A 41 -10.03 8.86 -15.45
C GLN A 41 -9.65 7.86 -14.37
N VAL A 42 -8.33 7.73 -14.16
CA VAL A 42 -7.73 6.97 -13.06
C VAL A 42 -7.13 7.95 -12.08
N LEU A 43 -7.55 7.83 -10.82
CA LEU A 43 -6.94 8.56 -9.72
C LEU A 43 -6.29 7.56 -8.79
N ALA A 44 -4.98 7.70 -8.57
CA ALA A 44 -4.19 6.79 -7.74
C ALA A 44 -3.49 7.55 -6.62
N MET A 45 -3.51 7.00 -5.41
CA MET A 45 -2.78 7.51 -4.27
C MET A 45 -1.87 6.39 -3.72
N PRO A 46 -0.54 6.61 -3.67
CA PRO A 46 0.32 5.72 -2.92
C PRO A 46 0.06 5.93 -1.43
N VAL A 47 -0.12 4.83 -0.73
CA VAL A 47 -0.32 4.82 0.71
C VAL A 47 0.82 4.06 1.33
N SER A 48 1.78 4.80 1.87
CA SER A 48 2.92 4.24 2.59
C SER A 48 2.63 4.24 4.08
N TRP A 49 2.92 3.12 4.74
CA TRP A 49 2.92 3.05 6.19
C TRP A 49 4.35 2.90 6.68
N TYR A 50 4.76 3.88 7.46
CA TYR A 50 6.12 4.04 7.95
C TYR A 50 6.09 4.16 9.46
N PRO A 51 6.81 3.31 10.23
CA PRO A 51 6.89 1.84 10.26
C PRO A 51 5.70 1.19 11.03
N PRO A 52 5.44 -0.13 10.88
CA PRO A 52 6.39 -1.20 11.19
C PRO A 52 7.35 -1.54 10.05
N ALA A 53 8.56 -1.96 10.40
CA ALA A 53 9.55 -2.50 9.46
C ALA A 53 9.50 -4.03 9.51
N PHE A 54 9.35 -4.68 8.35
CA PHE A 54 9.06 -6.10 8.25
C PHE A 54 10.26 -6.90 7.71
N GLU A 55 10.34 -8.18 8.09
CA GLU A 55 11.42 -9.09 7.66
C GLU A 55 11.15 -9.71 6.27
N THR A 56 9.90 -9.69 5.79
CA THR A 56 9.54 -10.25 4.47
C THR A 56 8.59 -9.35 3.68
N GLU A 57 8.65 -9.45 2.34
CA GLU A 57 7.72 -8.77 1.44
C GLU A 57 6.27 -9.17 1.74
N GLN A 58 6.02 -10.45 1.97
CA GLN A 58 4.68 -10.99 2.16
C GLN A 58 4.03 -10.41 3.42
N THR A 59 4.77 -10.30 4.52
CA THR A 59 4.27 -9.68 5.75
C THR A 59 4.01 -8.19 5.57
N ALA A 60 4.93 -7.47 4.92
CA ALA A 60 4.76 -6.03 4.63
C ALA A 60 3.52 -5.78 3.75
N ALA A 61 3.36 -6.54 2.68
CA ALA A 61 2.22 -6.42 1.79
C ALA A 61 0.91 -6.82 2.49
N ALA A 62 0.92 -7.79 3.42
CA ALA A 62 -0.29 -8.19 4.16
C ALA A 62 -0.73 -7.09 5.15
N TYR A 63 0.25 -6.44 5.78
CA TYR A 63 0.00 -5.25 6.58
C TYR A 63 -0.56 -4.11 5.73
N ALA A 64 0.05 -3.84 4.57
CA ALA A 64 -0.42 -2.81 3.64
C ALA A 64 -1.87 -3.04 3.20
N ALA A 65 -2.26 -4.30 2.94
CA ALA A 65 -3.63 -4.65 2.60
C ALA A 65 -4.62 -4.30 3.73
N THR A 66 -4.28 -4.66 4.97
CA THR A 66 -5.09 -4.37 6.15
C THR A 66 -5.20 -2.87 6.41
N ALA A 67 -4.07 -2.17 6.32
CA ALA A 67 -4.02 -0.74 6.57
C ALA A 67 -4.77 0.07 5.49
N ALA A 68 -4.71 -0.37 4.22
CA ALA A 68 -5.46 0.23 3.13
C ALA A 68 -6.98 0.11 3.34
N LYS A 69 -7.47 -1.08 3.74
CA LYS A 69 -8.88 -1.29 4.08
C LYS A 69 -9.34 -0.32 5.16
N LYS A 70 -8.59 -0.27 6.27
CA LYS A 70 -8.87 0.64 7.38
C LYS A 70 -8.97 2.10 6.94
N MET A 71 -8.03 2.58 6.12
CA MET A 71 -8.08 3.96 5.63
C MET A 71 -9.28 4.25 4.73
N ILE A 72 -9.67 3.30 3.89
CA ILE A 72 -10.86 3.42 3.06
C ILE A 72 -12.11 3.48 3.95
N ASP A 73 -12.21 2.59 4.94
CA ASP A 73 -13.36 2.52 5.87
C ASP A 73 -13.47 3.79 6.75
N GLU A 74 -12.33 4.37 7.15
CA GLU A 74 -12.26 5.64 7.88
C GLU A 74 -12.51 6.88 6.98
N GLY A 75 -12.75 6.69 5.68
CA GLY A 75 -12.95 7.79 4.73
C GLY A 75 -11.70 8.67 4.54
N ARG A 76 -10.52 8.15 4.85
CA ARG A 76 -9.22 8.84 4.75
C ARG A 76 -8.62 8.73 3.35
N CYS A 77 -9.10 7.80 2.54
CA CYS A 77 -8.86 7.79 1.11
C CYS A 77 -9.82 8.78 0.43
N LYS A 78 -9.41 10.04 0.27
CA LYS A 78 -10.16 11.05 -0.48
C LYS A 78 -9.48 11.29 -1.83
N ILE A 79 -9.88 10.47 -2.79
CA ILE A 79 -9.50 10.57 -4.20
C ILE A 79 -10.73 10.94 -5.03
#